data_AF-A0A2G4HQ24-F1
#
_entry.id   AF-A0A2G4HQ24-F1
#
_cell.length_a   1.000
_cell.length_b   1.000
_cell.length_c   1.000
_cell.angle_alpha   90.00
_cell.angle_beta   90.00
_cell.angle_gamma   90.00
#
_symmetry.space_group_name_H-M   'P 1'
#
loop_
_entity.id
_entity.type
_entity.pdbx_description
1 polymer ?
#
loop_
_entity_poly.entity_id
_entity_poly.type
_entity_poly.pdbx_seq_one_letter_code
_entity_poly.pdbx_strand_id
1 'polypeptide(L)'
;MGDLRASPDLALVRILASSDLALLNRACLQAARADQGASLRALRLRLLAVKPAPQPLTVVLANAEALVNCRAPDDALNVLNRYGPAPGRERTLWLWAQWRAADAGLHHRLAAEALLRLAGGRLASLDGLLVTLLVRRDGSLVSRPALDLLADHLVVLGEDRQAAAALLAARQEGRSGAERLQRAAALLVGLPLQERNQLIETALDQAAAAGAWGLAAELLRDQRA
;
A
#
# COMPACT_ATOMS: atom_id res chain seq x y z
N MET A 1 -47.25 -7.52 -17.68
CA MET A 1 -46.39 -6.68 -16.81
C MET A 1 -45.10 -7.45 -16.60
N GLY A 2 -44.17 -7.34 -17.55
CA GLY A 2 -42.92 -8.13 -17.58
C GLY A 2 -41.80 -7.36 -16.89
N ASP A 3 -41.10 -8.03 -15.98
CA ASP A 3 -40.00 -7.50 -15.18
C ASP A 3 -38.83 -7.07 -16.11
N LEU A 4 -38.72 -5.77 -16.38
CA LEU A 4 -37.70 -5.14 -17.24
C LEU A 4 -36.35 -5.06 -16.50
N ARG A 5 -35.82 -6.19 -16.03
CA ARG A 5 -34.42 -6.27 -15.67
C ARG A 5 -33.61 -6.23 -16.96
N ALA A 6 -32.88 -5.14 -17.19
CA ALA A 6 -31.98 -5.03 -18.33
C ALA A 6 -31.03 -6.25 -18.37
N SER A 7 -30.86 -6.86 -19.55
CA SER A 7 -29.85 -7.91 -19.74
C SER A 7 -28.48 -7.40 -19.24
N PRO A 8 -27.67 -8.23 -18.55
CA PRO A 8 -26.36 -7.85 -18.04
C PRO A 8 -25.48 -7.12 -19.08
N ASP A 9 -25.58 -7.52 -20.35
CA ASP A 9 -24.84 -6.92 -21.45
C ASP A 9 -25.29 -5.49 -21.77
N LEU A 10 -26.60 -5.19 -21.74
CA LEU A 10 -27.13 -3.85 -21.97
C LEU A 10 -26.77 -2.89 -20.85
N ALA A 11 -26.73 -3.38 -19.61
CA ALA A 11 -26.29 -2.59 -18.46
C ALA A 11 -24.81 -2.18 -18.60
N LEU A 12 -23.95 -3.13 -18.97
CA LEU A 12 -22.53 -2.85 -19.20
C LEU A 12 -22.33 -1.86 -20.37
N VAL A 13 -23.01 -2.04 -21.49
CA VAL A 13 -22.92 -1.11 -22.64
C VAL A 13 -23.27 0.33 -22.24
N ARG A 14 -24.32 0.53 -21.44
CA ARG A 14 -24.69 1.86 -20.92
C ARG A 14 -23.61 2.46 -20.02
N ILE A 15 -23.01 1.64 -19.16
CA ILE A 15 -21.90 2.07 -18.29
C ILE A 15 -20.69 2.48 -19.14
N LEU A 16 -20.34 1.70 -20.17
CA LEU A 16 -19.21 1.98 -21.06
C LEU A 16 -19.39 3.27 -21.86
N ALA A 17 -20.63 3.69 -22.13
CA ALA A 17 -20.91 4.98 -22.76
C ALA A 17 -20.67 6.17 -21.80
N SER A 18 -20.72 5.96 -20.48
CA SER A 18 -20.56 7.03 -19.50
C SER A 18 -19.15 7.62 -19.46
N SER A 19 -19.04 8.89 -19.05
CA SER A 19 -17.78 9.54 -18.70
C SER A 19 -17.59 9.79 -17.21
N ASP A 20 -18.51 9.27 -16.39
CA ASP A 20 -18.47 9.33 -14.93
C ASP A 20 -17.50 8.27 -14.38
N LEU A 21 -16.35 8.74 -13.88
CA LEU A 21 -15.33 7.89 -13.26
C LEU A 21 -15.87 7.15 -12.01
N ALA A 22 -16.79 7.75 -11.25
CA ALA A 22 -17.36 7.10 -10.08
C ALA A 22 -18.27 5.91 -10.49
N LEU A 23 -19.03 6.07 -11.57
CA LEU A 23 -19.81 4.97 -12.15
C LEU A 23 -18.90 3.85 -12.67
N LEU A 24 -17.86 4.20 -13.43
CA LEU A 24 -16.90 3.22 -13.97
C LEU A 24 -16.16 2.47 -12.84
N ASN A 25 -15.74 3.18 -11.79
CA ASN A 25 -15.09 2.58 -10.61
C ASN A 25 -16.01 1.55 -9.92
N ARG A 26 -17.28 1.91 -9.67
CA ARG A 26 -18.26 0.98 -9.08
C ARG A 26 -18.47 -0.26 -9.95
N ALA A 27 -18.54 -0.09 -11.27
CA ALA A 27 -18.66 -1.20 -12.20
C ALA A 27 -17.43 -2.12 -12.15
N CYS A 28 -16.22 -1.57 -12.01
CA CYS A 28 -15.01 -2.37 -11.83
C CYS A 28 -14.99 -3.16 -10.53
N LEU A 29 -15.37 -2.53 -9.41
CA LEU A 29 -15.49 -3.24 -8.13
C LEU A 29 -16.49 -4.40 -8.21
N GLN A 30 -17.63 -4.20 -8.89
CA GLN A 30 -18.63 -5.25 -9.10
C GLN A 30 -18.10 -6.38 -9.99
N ALA A 31 -17.53 -6.03 -11.15
CA ALA A 31 -16.97 -7.01 -12.09
C ALA A 31 -15.80 -7.79 -11.46
N ALA A 32 -14.95 -7.15 -10.66
CA ALA A 32 -13.85 -7.80 -9.94
C ALA A 32 -14.34 -8.74 -8.84
N ARG A 33 -15.43 -8.41 -8.14
CA ARG A 33 -16.04 -9.30 -7.14
C ARG A 33 -16.71 -10.52 -7.77
N ALA A 34 -17.27 -10.35 -8.97
CA ALA A 34 -17.94 -11.41 -9.75
C ALA A 34 -16.99 -12.16 -10.70
N ASP A 35 -15.68 -11.86 -10.66
CA ASP A 35 -14.63 -12.41 -11.53
C ASP A 35 -14.95 -12.34 -13.04
N GLN A 36 -15.61 -11.27 -13.46
CA GLN A 36 -16.03 -11.06 -14.85
C GLN A 36 -14.90 -10.45 -15.69
N GLY A 37 -13.95 -11.29 -16.11
CA GLY A 37 -12.76 -10.86 -16.85
C GLY A 37 -13.06 -10.06 -18.13
N ALA A 38 -14.11 -10.41 -18.88
CA ALA A 38 -14.50 -9.66 -20.08
C ALA A 38 -14.99 -8.24 -19.76
N SER A 39 -15.86 -8.11 -18.75
CA SER A 39 -16.34 -6.81 -18.26
C SER A 39 -15.19 -5.94 -17.75
N LEU A 40 -14.25 -6.52 -16.99
CA LEU A 40 -13.06 -5.81 -16.52
C LEU A 40 -12.20 -5.26 -17.67
N ARG A 41 -11.95 -6.07 -18.70
CA ARG A 41 -11.21 -5.61 -19.89
C ARG A 41 -11.92 -4.45 -20.60
N ALA A 42 -13.23 -4.53 -20.79
CA ALA A 42 -14.00 -3.46 -21.43
C ALA A 42 -13.97 -2.16 -20.60
N LEU A 43 -14.15 -2.26 -19.28
CA LEU A 43 -14.10 -1.12 -18.37
C LEU A 43 -12.70 -0.48 -18.31
N ARG A 44 -11.64 -1.29 -18.29
CA ARG A 44 -10.23 -0.83 -18.37
C ARG A 44 -10.00 0.00 -19.64
N LEU A 45 -10.38 -0.54 -20.80
CA LEU A 45 -10.25 0.18 -22.07
C LEU A 45 -11.01 1.51 -22.05
N ARG A 46 -12.22 1.52 -21.46
CA ARG A 46 -12.98 2.75 -21.30
C ARG A 46 -12.27 3.76 -20.40
N LEU A 47 -11.72 3.35 -19.27
CA LEU A 47 -10.99 4.22 -18.33
C LEU A 47 -9.71 4.84 -18.93
N LEU A 48 -9.05 4.11 -19.83
CA LEU A 48 -7.90 4.64 -20.56
C LEU A 48 -8.29 5.70 -21.61
N ALA A 49 -9.47 5.58 -22.19
CA ALA A 49 -9.98 6.46 -23.23
C ALA A 49 -10.80 7.66 -22.70
N VAL A 50 -11.33 7.55 -21.48
CA VAL A 50 -12.19 8.57 -20.89
C VAL A 50 -11.34 9.74 -20.38
N LYS A 51 -11.84 10.97 -20.55
CA LYS A 51 -11.19 12.21 -20.07
C LYS A 51 -9.75 12.38 -20.60
N PRO A 52 -9.57 12.67 -21.91
CA PRO A 52 -8.25 12.87 -22.50
C PRO A 52 -7.51 14.04 -21.84
N ALA A 53 -6.17 13.99 -21.83
CA ALA A 53 -5.34 15.04 -21.24
C ALA A 53 -5.53 16.41 -21.93
N PRO A 54 -5.26 17.54 -21.25
CA PRO A 54 -4.85 17.66 -19.84
C PRO A 54 -6.03 17.51 -18.86
N GLN A 55 -5.78 16.96 -17.67
CA GLN A 55 -6.78 16.77 -16.61
C GLN A 55 -6.27 17.33 -15.27
N PRO A 56 -7.13 17.90 -14.42
CA PRO A 56 -6.74 18.30 -13.07
C PRO A 56 -6.39 17.06 -12.22
N LEU A 57 -5.58 17.25 -11.17
CA LEU A 57 -5.12 16.15 -10.32
C LEU A 57 -6.27 15.28 -9.80
N THR A 58 -7.38 15.88 -9.37
CA THR A 58 -8.53 15.13 -8.84
C THR A 58 -9.10 14.11 -9.83
N VAL A 59 -9.11 14.43 -11.12
CA VAL A 59 -9.55 13.51 -12.19
C VAL A 59 -8.51 12.42 -12.43
N VAL A 60 -7.22 12.77 -12.40
CA VAL A 60 -6.12 11.79 -12.54
C VAL A 60 -6.15 10.77 -11.40
N LEU A 61 -6.31 11.24 -10.15
CA LEU A 61 -6.38 10.38 -8.96
C LEU A 61 -7.61 9.45 -9.01
N ALA A 62 -8.78 9.97 -9.36
CA ALA A 62 -10.00 9.17 -9.47
C ALA A 62 -9.91 8.11 -10.57
N ASN A 63 -9.28 8.43 -11.71
CA ASN A 63 -9.08 7.46 -12.79
C ASN A 63 -8.07 6.37 -12.40
N ALA A 64 -6.96 6.76 -11.76
CA ALA A 64 -5.97 5.81 -11.26
C ALA A 64 -6.56 4.86 -10.21
N GLU A 65 -7.37 5.38 -9.28
CA GLU A 65 -8.08 4.55 -8.30
C GLU A 65 -9.04 3.56 -8.98
N ALA A 66 -9.81 4.03 -9.96
CA ALA A 66 -10.69 3.17 -10.74
C ALA A 66 -9.89 2.03 -11.41
N LEU A 67 -8.78 2.34 -12.07
CA LEU A 67 -7.91 1.37 -12.73
C LEU A 67 -7.32 0.34 -11.76
N VAL A 68 -6.88 0.75 -10.56
CA VAL A 68 -6.45 -0.19 -9.51
C VAL A 68 -7.61 -1.14 -9.13
N ASN A 69 -8.81 -0.60 -8.91
CA ASN A 69 -9.99 -1.41 -8.59
C ASN A 69 -10.47 -2.30 -9.76
N CYS A 70 -10.10 -1.95 -11.00
CA CYS A 70 -10.31 -2.78 -12.19
C CYS A 70 -9.23 -3.86 -12.37
N ARG A 71 -8.34 -4.08 -11.39
CA ARG A 71 -7.18 -4.98 -11.50
C ARG A 71 -6.21 -4.58 -12.63
N ALA A 72 -6.03 -3.27 -12.86
CA ALA A 72 -5.13 -2.71 -13.86
C ALA A 72 -4.11 -1.72 -13.24
N PRO A 73 -3.27 -2.16 -12.29
CA PRO A 73 -2.32 -1.28 -11.60
C PRO A 73 -1.31 -0.60 -12.55
N ASP A 74 -0.84 -1.28 -13.60
CA ASP A 74 0.09 -0.70 -14.58
C ASP A 74 -0.53 0.45 -15.36
N ASP A 75 -1.81 0.35 -15.69
CA ASP A 75 -2.54 1.43 -16.36
C ASP A 75 -2.76 2.62 -15.43
N ALA A 76 -3.01 2.35 -14.14
CA ALA A 76 -3.09 3.41 -13.14
C ALA A 76 -1.77 4.18 -13.05
N LEU A 77 -0.64 3.48 -13.06
CA LEU A 77 0.70 4.09 -13.14
C LEU A 77 0.88 4.91 -14.42
N ASN A 78 0.44 4.38 -15.58
CA ASN A 78 0.48 5.12 -16.85
C ASN A 78 -0.35 6.41 -16.81
N VAL A 79 -1.51 6.41 -16.16
CA VAL A 79 -2.34 7.60 -15.98
C VAL A 79 -1.66 8.59 -15.02
N LEU A 80 -1.13 8.12 -13.90
CA LEU A 80 -0.42 8.95 -12.91
C LEU A 80 0.83 9.60 -13.48
N ASN A 81 1.59 8.90 -14.34
CA ASN A 81 2.83 9.40 -14.96
C ASN A 81 2.60 10.54 -15.97
N ARG A 82 1.35 10.80 -16.37
CA ARG A 82 0.99 11.97 -17.21
C ARG A 82 0.91 13.27 -16.41
N TYR A 83 0.97 13.19 -15.08
CA TYR A 83 0.84 14.32 -14.18
C TYR A 83 2.01 14.35 -13.19
N GLY A 84 2.74 15.45 -13.14
CA GLY A 84 3.89 15.64 -12.24
C GLY A 84 3.71 16.89 -11.39
N PRO A 85 3.04 16.80 -10.23
CA PRO A 85 2.80 17.98 -9.40
C PRO A 85 4.10 18.49 -8.78
N ALA A 86 4.21 19.81 -8.69
CA ALA A 86 5.26 20.46 -7.91
C ALA A 86 5.16 20.08 -6.41
N PRO A 87 6.24 20.23 -5.62
CA PRO A 87 6.21 19.96 -4.19
C PRO A 87 5.05 20.66 -3.48
N GLY A 88 4.39 19.93 -2.57
CA GLY A 88 3.22 20.42 -1.84
C GLY A 88 2.15 19.35 -1.66
N ARG A 89 0.94 19.77 -1.27
CA ARG A 89 -0.19 18.86 -0.97
C ARG A 89 -0.55 17.94 -2.14
N GLU A 90 -0.55 18.48 -3.35
CA GLU A 90 -0.83 17.72 -4.57
C GLU A 90 0.19 16.60 -4.81
N ARG A 91 1.48 16.88 -4.55
CA ARG A 91 2.54 15.89 -4.62
C ARG A 91 2.34 14.76 -3.61
N THR A 92 1.93 15.08 -2.39
CA THR A 92 1.62 14.07 -1.37
C THR A 92 0.48 13.15 -1.81
N LEU A 93 -0.62 13.71 -2.32
CA LEU A 93 -1.76 12.92 -2.82
C LEU A 93 -1.35 12.03 -4.01
N TRP A 94 -0.57 12.58 -4.93
CA TRP A 94 -0.05 11.83 -6.08
C TRP A 94 0.90 10.71 -5.66
N LEU A 95 1.79 10.93 -4.68
CA LEU A 95 2.70 9.90 -4.17
C LEU A 95 1.94 8.75 -3.49
N TRP A 96 0.88 9.03 -2.74
CA TRP A 96 0.04 7.97 -2.16
C TRP A 96 -0.67 7.15 -3.23
N ALA A 97 -1.18 7.78 -4.29
CA ALA A 97 -1.77 7.07 -5.41
C ALA A 97 -0.73 6.25 -6.20
N GLN A 98 0.48 6.77 -6.39
CA GLN A 98 1.59 6.05 -7.01
C GLN A 98 1.98 4.83 -6.16
N TRP A 99 2.16 4.99 -4.86
CA TRP A 99 2.43 3.88 -3.95
C TRP A 99 1.36 2.80 -4.06
N ARG A 100 0.07 3.18 -3.99
CA ARG A 100 -1.05 2.21 -4.03
C ARG A 100 -1.11 1.43 -5.34
N ALA A 101 -0.89 2.10 -6.47
CA ALA A 101 -0.85 1.44 -7.77
C ALA A 101 0.38 0.54 -7.90
N ALA A 102 1.54 0.98 -7.40
CA ALA A 102 2.77 0.19 -7.40
C ALA A 102 2.66 -1.06 -6.52
N ASP A 103 2.12 -0.93 -5.30
CA ASP A 103 1.88 -2.04 -4.37
C ASP A 103 0.92 -3.08 -4.98
N ALA A 104 -0.21 -2.63 -5.54
CA ALA A 104 -1.17 -3.50 -6.21
C ALA A 104 -0.58 -4.22 -7.45
N GLY A 105 0.42 -3.62 -8.11
CA GLY A 105 1.14 -4.21 -9.23
C GLY A 105 2.42 -4.97 -8.85
N LEU A 106 2.73 -5.11 -7.55
CA LEU A 106 3.96 -5.71 -7.04
C LEU A 106 5.25 -5.01 -7.52
N HIS A 107 5.17 -3.72 -7.84
CA HIS A 107 6.30 -2.88 -8.22
C HIS A 107 7.05 -2.40 -6.96
N HIS A 108 7.69 -3.32 -6.24
CA HIS A 108 8.28 -3.07 -4.91
C HIS A 108 9.25 -1.88 -4.89
N ARG A 109 10.09 -1.72 -5.92
CA ARG A 109 11.01 -0.57 -6.03
C ARG A 109 10.25 0.75 -6.09
N LEU A 110 9.24 0.84 -6.96
CA LEU A 110 8.44 2.06 -7.12
C LEU A 110 7.61 2.36 -5.87
N ALA A 111 7.07 1.33 -5.22
CA ALA A 111 6.33 1.48 -3.97
C ALA A 111 7.24 2.01 -2.84
N ALA A 112 8.43 1.43 -2.67
CA ALA A 112 9.42 1.92 -1.70
C ALA A 112 9.84 3.37 -1.99
N GLU A 113 10.15 3.70 -3.24
CA GLU A 113 10.50 5.07 -3.65
C GLU A 113 9.40 6.08 -3.36
N ALA A 114 8.13 5.73 -3.59
CA ALA A 114 7.00 6.60 -3.29
C ALA A 114 6.90 6.89 -1.78
N LEU A 115 7.08 5.88 -0.93
CA LEU A 115 7.09 6.04 0.54
C LEU A 115 8.31 6.84 1.02
N LEU A 116 9.51 6.60 0.46
CA LEU A 116 10.71 7.37 0.78
C LEU A 116 10.57 8.85 0.39
N ARG A 117 9.92 9.13 -0.75
CA ARG A 117 9.59 10.50 -1.18
C ARG A 117 8.55 11.14 -0.26
N LEU A 118 7.55 10.38 0.21
CA LEU A 118 6.61 10.85 1.24
C LEU A 118 7.32 11.16 2.56
N ALA A 119 8.35 10.40 2.92
CA ALA A 119 9.17 10.65 4.10
C ALA A 119 10.02 11.92 3.98
N GLY A 120 10.26 12.43 2.76
CA GLY A 120 11.02 13.66 2.54
C GLY A 120 12.43 13.64 3.16
N GLY A 121 13.08 12.47 3.18
CA GLY A 121 14.39 12.27 3.80
C GLY A 121 14.38 12.03 5.31
N ARG A 122 13.22 12.00 5.97
CA ARG A 122 13.07 11.74 7.40
C ARG A 122 12.08 10.60 7.65
N LEU A 123 12.57 9.37 7.78
CA LEU A 123 11.72 8.19 7.97
C LEU A 123 10.72 8.33 9.12
N ALA A 124 11.12 8.96 10.22
CA ALA A 124 10.23 9.23 11.37
C ALA A 124 8.98 10.06 11.03
N SER A 125 8.90 10.73 9.86
CA SER A 125 7.67 11.39 9.42
C SER A 125 6.60 10.42 8.94
N LEU A 126 6.95 9.16 8.69
CA LEU A 126 6.02 8.07 8.39
C LEU A 126 5.51 7.37 9.66
N ASP A 127 6.09 7.68 10.83
CA ASP A 127 5.70 7.09 12.12
C ASP A 127 4.24 7.43 12.45
N GLY A 128 3.49 6.44 12.93
CA GLY A 128 2.06 6.56 13.22
C GLY A 128 1.13 6.69 12.00
N LEU A 129 1.65 6.83 10.77
CA LEU A 129 0.81 6.88 9.57
C LEU A 129 0.28 5.49 9.23
N LEU A 130 -1.04 5.34 9.29
CA LEU A 130 -1.75 4.13 8.87
C LEU A 130 -2.22 4.25 7.43
N VAL A 131 -1.90 3.23 6.63
CA VAL A 131 -2.24 3.16 5.21
C VAL A 131 -3.31 2.09 5.02
N THR A 132 -4.47 2.48 4.50
CA THR A 132 -5.55 1.55 4.19
C THR A 132 -5.22 0.77 2.93
N LEU A 133 -5.07 -0.56 3.08
CA LEU A 133 -4.79 -1.49 2.00
C LEU A 133 -6.08 -1.97 1.32
N LEU A 134 -7.12 -2.21 2.12
CA LEU A 134 -8.36 -2.82 1.66
C LEU A 134 -9.54 -2.38 2.52
N VAL A 135 -10.71 -2.26 1.90
CA VAL A 135 -12.01 -2.24 2.58
C VAL A 135 -12.63 -3.63 2.48
N ARG A 136 -12.91 -4.27 3.61
CA ARG A 136 -13.54 -5.59 3.67
C ARG A 136 -15.02 -5.53 3.26
N ARG A 137 -15.63 -6.69 3.03
CA ARG A 137 -17.05 -6.79 2.64
C ARG A 137 -18.01 -6.26 3.70
N ASP A 138 -17.63 -6.34 4.97
CA ASP A 138 -18.38 -5.83 6.13
C ASP A 138 -18.15 -4.32 6.38
N GLY A 139 -17.35 -3.65 5.54
CA GLY A 139 -17.02 -2.23 5.68
C GLY A 139 -15.83 -1.93 6.59
N SER A 140 -15.25 -2.93 7.25
CA SER A 140 -14.05 -2.73 8.07
C SER A 140 -12.81 -2.44 7.21
N LEU A 141 -11.90 -1.62 7.74
CA LEU A 141 -10.68 -1.22 7.05
C LEU A 141 -9.51 -2.11 7.48
N VAL A 142 -8.77 -2.62 6.50
CA VAL A 142 -7.45 -3.22 6.75
C VAL A 142 -6.41 -2.13 6.52
N SER A 143 -5.76 -1.71 7.61
CA SER A 143 -4.70 -0.71 7.54
C SER A 143 -3.40 -1.25 8.12
N ARG A 144 -2.27 -0.78 7.56
CA ARG A 144 -0.94 -1.12 8.06
C ARG A 144 -0.08 0.14 8.23
N PRO A 145 0.85 0.16 9.19
CA PRO A 145 1.79 1.27 9.35
C PRO A 145 2.66 1.48 8.11
N ALA A 146 2.86 2.74 7.71
CA ALA A 146 3.64 3.08 6.52
C ALA A 146 5.10 2.61 6.59
N LEU A 147 5.71 2.68 7.78
CA LEU A 147 7.08 2.18 8.00
C LEU A 147 7.20 0.67 7.83
N ASP A 148 6.18 -0.10 8.22
CA ASP A 148 6.17 -1.55 8.03
C ASP A 148 6.02 -1.91 6.55
N LEU A 149 5.19 -1.17 5.81
CA LEU A 149 5.03 -1.35 4.36
C LEU A 149 6.32 -1.01 3.61
N LEU A 150 7.01 0.07 4.01
CA LEU A 150 8.32 0.41 3.46
C LEU A 150 9.34 -0.70 3.75
N ALA A 151 9.42 -1.16 4.99
CA ALA A 151 10.33 -2.24 5.37
C ALA A 151 10.05 -3.52 4.56
N ASP A 152 8.79 -3.92 4.39
CA ASP A 152 8.42 -5.11 3.62
C ASP A 152 8.89 -5.02 2.15
N HIS A 153 8.71 -3.87 1.50
CA HIS A 153 9.22 -3.66 0.14
C HIS A 153 10.74 -3.71 0.07
N LEU A 154 11.44 -3.08 1.03
CA LEU A 154 12.89 -3.06 1.07
C LEU A 154 13.48 -4.46 1.32
N VAL A 155 12.85 -5.29 2.14
CA VAL A 155 13.24 -6.69 2.33
C VAL A 155 13.14 -7.48 1.02
N VAL A 156 12.05 -7.32 0.26
CA VAL A 156 11.90 -7.99 -1.05
C VAL A 156 12.97 -7.54 -2.05
N LEU A 157 13.45 -6.31 -1.92
CA LEU A 157 14.53 -5.75 -2.76
C LEU A 157 15.94 -6.16 -2.28
N GLY A 158 16.07 -6.84 -1.13
CA GLY A 158 17.35 -7.18 -0.52
C GLY A 158 18.05 -6.01 0.19
N GLU A 159 17.32 -4.94 0.48
CA GLU A 159 17.83 -3.70 1.09
C GLU A 159 17.72 -3.76 2.64
N ASP A 160 18.26 -4.82 3.24
CA ASP A 160 18.02 -5.18 4.65
C ASP A 160 18.39 -4.06 5.64
N ARG A 161 19.50 -3.35 5.39
CA ARG A 161 19.90 -2.20 6.23
C ARG A 161 18.88 -1.06 6.18
N GLN A 162 18.33 -0.77 5.01
CA GLN A 162 17.32 0.27 4.85
C GLN A 162 15.98 -0.19 5.46
N ALA A 163 15.62 -1.46 5.29
CA ALA A 163 14.44 -2.05 5.91
C ALA A 163 14.51 -1.97 7.44
N ALA A 164 15.66 -2.33 8.03
CA ALA A 164 15.89 -2.19 9.47
C ALA A 164 15.80 -0.72 9.91
N ALA A 165 16.40 0.22 9.17
CA ALA A 165 16.28 1.64 9.47
C ALA A 165 14.82 2.13 9.45
N ALA A 166 13.99 1.64 8.53
CA ALA A 166 12.55 1.95 8.50
C ALA A 166 11.82 1.39 9.74
N LEU A 167 12.10 0.16 10.15
CA LEU A 167 11.51 -0.43 11.36
C LEU A 167 11.93 0.32 12.63
N LEU A 168 13.20 0.72 12.74
CA LEU A 168 13.76 1.45 13.88
C LEU A 168 13.32 2.93 13.92
N ALA A 169 12.81 3.49 12.82
CA ALA A 169 12.28 4.84 12.79
C ALA A 169 10.92 4.99 13.50
N ALA A 170 10.24 3.87 13.79
CA ALA A 170 8.97 3.88 14.50
C ALA A 170 9.19 4.02 16.01
N ARG A 171 8.34 4.80 16.69
CA ARG A 171 8.42 4.98 18.16
C ARG A 171 7.38 4.17 18.93
N GLN A 172 6.81 3.16 18.29
CA GLN A 172 5.77 2.34 18.91
C GLN A 172 6.39 1.46 19.99
N GLU A 173 5.78 1.46 21.17
CA GLU A 173 6.21 0.66 22.33
C GLU A 173 5.34 -0.60 22.51
N GLY A 174 5.68 -1.40 23.52
CA GLY A 174 4.98 -2.62 23.90
C GLY A 174 5.19 -3.76 22.89
N ARG A 175 4.20 -4.65 22.76
CA ARG A 175 4.34 -5.87 21.93
C ARG A 175 4.73 -5.54 20.47
N SER A 176 4.04 -4.60 19.83
CA SER A 176 4.32 -4.25 18.43
C SER A 176 5.68 -3.57 18.25
N GLY A 177 6.15 -2.82 19.26
CA GLY A 177 7.50 -2.27 19.27
C GLY A 177 8.57 -3.35 19.39
N ALA A 178 8.37 -4.31 20.29
CA ALA A 178 9.24 -5.47 20.45
C ALA A 178 9.33 -6.32 19.17
N GLU A 179 8.20 -6.61 18.51
CA GLU A 179 8.16 -7.34 17.23
C GLU A 179 8.94 -6.61 16.13
N ARG A 180 8.87 -5.27 16.07
CA ARG A 180 9.68 -4.49 15.12
C ARG A 180 11.17 -4.54 15.42
N LEU A 181 11.56 -4.42 16.68
CA LEU A 181 12.95 -4.51 17.11
C LEU A 181 13.54 -5.88 16.80
N GLN A 182 12.79 -6.96 17.04
CA GLN A 182 13.17 -8.32 16.65
C GLN A 182 13.44 -8.42 15.14
N ARG A 183 12.50 -7.94 14.32
CA ARG A 183 12.65 -7.93 12.86
C ARG A 183 13.86 -7.11 12.41
N ALA A 184 14.10 -5.95 13.01
CA ALA A 184 15.27 -5.12 12.69
C ALA A 184 16.58 -5.84 13.04
N ALA A 185 16.66 -6.47 14.21
CA ALA A 185 17.83 -7.23 14.64
C ALA A 185 18.12 -8.43 13.72
N ALA A 186 17.07 -9.09 13.21
CA ALA A 186 17.18 -10.20 12.26
C ALA A 186 17.68 -9.75 10.87
N LEU A 187 17.37 -8.53 10.43
CA LEU A 187 17.87 -7.97 9.16
C LEU A 187 19.31 -7.47 9.26
N LEU A 188 19.78 -7.16 10.47
CA LEU A 188 21.09 -6.57 10.73
C LEU A 188 22.16 -7.60 11.08
N VAL A 189 22.13 -8.78 10.45
CA VAL A 189 23.07 -9.90 10.75
C VAL A 189 24.54 -9.50 10.64
N GLY A 190 24.88 -8.57 9.75
CA GLY A 190 26.24 -8.06 9.56
C GLY A 190 26.71 -7.02 10.58
N LEU A 191 25.87 -6.60 11.54
CA LEU A 191 26.31 -5.75 12.65
C LEU A 191 27.08 -6.54 13.71
N PRO A 192 27.95 -5.87 14.50
CA PRO A 192 28.55 -6.49 15.68
C PRO A 192 27.49 -7.13 16.58
N LEU A 193 27.80 -8.31 17.11
CA LEU A 193 26.88 -9.08 17.97
C LEU A 193 26.37 -8.23 19.14
N GLN A 194 27.21 -7.36 19.70
CA GLN A 194 26.83 -6.44 20.78
C GLN A 194 25.70 -5.48 20.37
N GLU A 195 25.77 -4.88 19.19
CA GLU A 195 24.74 -3.95 18.69
C GLU A 195 23.43 -4.68 18.41
N ARG A 196 23.51 -5.89 17.83
CA ARG A 196 22.32 -6.74 17.64
C ARG A 196 21.69 -7.13 18.97
N ASN A 197 22.51 -7.50 19.97
CA ASN A 197 22.01 -7.88 21.29
C ASN A 197 21.35 -6.71 22.01
N GLN A 198 21.84 -5.48 21.85
CA GLN A 198 21.18 -4.30 22.41
C GLN A 198 19.76 -4.11 21.86
N LEU A 199 19.55 -4.35 20.56
CA LEU A 199 18.21 -4.31 19.95
C LEU A 199 17.30 -5.40 20.54
N ILE A 200 17.82 -6.62 20.71
CA ILE A 200 17.07 -7.74 21.30
C ILE A 200 16.76 -7.51 22.78
N GLU A 201 17.69 -6.96 23.56
CA GLU A 201 17.47 -6.58 24.96
C GLU A 201 16.38 -5.51 25.09
N THR A 202 16.44 -4.48 24.25
CA THR A 202 15.38 -3.46 24.20
C THR A 202 14.02 -4.08 23.83
N ALA A 203 14.01 -5.05 22.91
CA ALA A 203 12.79 -5.77 22.53
C ALA A 203 12.25 -6.63 23.69
N LEU A 204 13.13 -7.27 24.46
CA LEU A 204 12.78 -8.06 25.63
C LEU A 204 12.14 -7.19 26.71
N ASP A 205 12.71 -6.01 26.99
CA ASP A 205 12.15 -5.06 27.95
C ASP A 205 10.75 -4.63 27.55
N GLN A 206 10.54 -4.31 26.27
CA GLN A 206 9.21 -3.94 25.75
C GLN A 206 8.22 -5.11 25.78
N ALA A 207 8.65 -6.32 25.43
CA ALA A 207 7.83 -7.52 25.49
C ALA A 207 7.42 -7.85 26.93
N ALA A 208 8.35 -7.76 27.88
CA ALA A 208 8.11 -7.98 29.31
C ALA A 208 7.14 -6.94 29.88
N ALA A 209 7.36 -5.64 29.58
CA ALA A 209 6.47 -4.56 30.00
C ALA A 209 5.04 -4.73 29.44
N ALA A 210 4.90 -5.32 28.26
CA ALA A 210 3.60 -5.63 27.64
C ALA A 210 3.00 -7.00 28.06
N GLY A 211 3.67 -7.77 28.93
CA GLY A 211 3.25 -9.13 29.30
C GLY A 211 3.26 -10.14 28.14
N ALA A 212 4.02 -9.87 27.07
CA ALA A 212 4.11 -10.69 25.87
C ALA A 212 5.11 -11.85 26.04
N TRP A 213 4.85 -12.75 27.00
CA TRP A 213 5.79 -13.82 27.39
C TRP A 213 6.20 -14.77 26.25
N GLY A 214 5.29 -15.05 25.32
CA GLY A 214 5.60 -15.86 24.13
C GLY A 214 6.66 -15.20 23.24
N LEU A 215 6.54 -13.89 23.00
CA LEU A 215 7.50 -13.11 22.24
C LEU A 215 8.84 -12.99 22.98
N ALA A 216 8.82 -12.80 24.30
CA ALA A 216 10.05 -12.77 25.10
C ALA A 216 10.83 -14.10 25.00
N ALA A 217 10.14 -15.25 25.00
CA ALA A 217 10.77 -16.55 24.82
C ALA A 217 11.36 -16.75 23.41
N GLU A 218 10.73 -16.18 22.37
CA GLU A 218 11.28 -16.14 21.00
C GLU A 218 12.56 -15.30 20.95
N LEU A 219 12.52 -14.08 21.47
CA LEU A 219 13.66 -13.15 21.54
C LEU A 219 14.88 -13.76 22.26
N LEU A 220 14.67 -14.49 23.36
CA LEU A 220 15.75 -15.19 24.07
C LEU A 220 16.37 -16.33 23.27
N ARG A 221 15.62 -16.96 22.34
CA ARG A 221 16.17 -17.95 21.42
C ARG A 221 17.01 -17.27 20.35
N ASP A 222 16.52 -16.15 19.80
CA ASP A 222 17.23 -15.37 18.79
C ASP A 222 18.56 -14.80 19.31
N GLN A 223 18.63 -14.43 20.60
CA GLN A 223 19.87 -13.95 21.24
C GLN A 223 20.97 -15.04 21.33
N ARG A 224 20.58 -16.31 21.32
CA ARG A 224 21.51 -17.46 21.47
C ARG A 224 21.98 -18.04 20.14
N ALA A 225 21.38 -17.59 19.03
CA ALA A 225 21.67 -18.04 17.66
C ALA A 225 22.72 -17.15 16.98
#